data_AF-A0A2N8ETS4-F1
#
_entry.id   AF-A0A2N8ETS4-F1
#
_cell.length_a   1.000
_cell.length_b   1.000
_cell.length_c   1.000
_cell.angle_alpha   90.00
_cell.angle_beta   90.00
_cell.angle_gamma   90.00
#
_symmetry.space_group_name_H-M   'P 1'
#
loop_
_entity.id
_entity.type
_entity.pdbx_description
1 polymer ?
#
loop_
_entity_poly.entity_id
_entity_poly.type
_entity_poly.pdbx_seq_one_letter_code
_entity_poly.pdbx_strand_id
1 'polypeptide(L)' 'MIIDITQSPTSHCWVVHMDALEVKFHSLSKAQAFVDQLKARIEAPHAWPMPLGRAAYTRLMPDHRTAYLKDEQARADLVK' A
#
# COMPACT_ATOMS: atom_id res chain seq x y z
N MET A 1 4.52 -8.52 -14.93
CA MET A 1 5.35 -7.38 -14.55
C MET A 1 6.70 -7.55 -15.23
N ILE A 2 7.10 -6.58 -16.04
CA ILE A 2 8.43 -6.57 -16.68
C ILE A 2 9.37 -5.80 -15.75
N ILE A 3 10.53 -6.40 -15.43
CA ILE A 3 11.55 -5.80 -14.56
C ILE A 3 12.86 -5.73 -15.32
N ASP A 4 13.32 -4.52 -15.59
CA ASP A 4 14.58 -4.26 -16.30
C ASP A 4 15.48 -3.32 -15.50
N ILE A 5 16.79 -3.49 -15.63
CA ILE A 5 17.78 -2.59 -15.05
C ILE A 5 18.51 -1.89 -16.17
N THR A 6 18.46 -0.56 -16.19
CA THR A 6 19.15 0.27 -17.17
C THR A 6 20.15 1.20 -16.47
N GLN A 7 21.22 1.56 -17.17
CA GLN A 7 22.16 2.58 -16.69
C GLN A 7 21.73 3.94 -17.23
N SER A 8 21.58 4.94 -16.35
CA SER A 8 21.32 6.32 -16.77
C SER A 8 22.63 7.01 -17.16
N PRO A 9 22.79 7.42 -18.43
CA PRO A 9 24.06 7.97 -18.94
C PRO A 9 24.38 9.35 -18.34
N THR A 10 23.38 10.11 -17.88
CA THR A 10 23.57 11.48 -17.38
C THR A 10 23.93 11.56 -15.90
N SER A 11 23.68 10.51 -15.12
CA SER A 11 23.75 10.57 -13.65
C SER A 11 24.54 9.43 -13.02
N HIS A 12 25.19 8.58 -13.84
CA HIS A 12 25.92 7.39 -13.40
C HIS A 12 25.11 6.51 -12.41
N CYS A 13 23.79 6.60 -12.46
CA CYS A 13 22.89 5.84 -11.62
C CYS A 13 22.27 4.68 -12.39
N TRP A 14 21.78 3.70 -11.65
CA TRP A 14 21.09 2.52 -12.15
C TRP A 14 19.61 2.70 -11.89
N VAL A 15 18.79 2.48 -12.91
CA VAL A 15 17.34 2.59 -12.82
C VAL A 15 16.75 1.21 -12.98
N VAL A 16 15.96 0.80 -12.00
CA VAL A 16 15.11 -0.39 -12.09
C VAL A 16 13.74 0.08 -12.59
N HIS A 17 13.35 -0.39 -13.76
CA HIS A 17 12.03 -0.16 -14.34
C HIS A 17 11.10 -1.33 -13.98
N MET A 18 9.91 -1.02 -13.50
CA MET A 18 8.85 -1.97 -13.14
C MET A 18 7.55 -1.49 -13.77
N ASP A 19 7.28 -1.93 -15.00
CA ASP A 19 6.19 -1.41 -15.84
C ASP A 19 6.23 0.15 -15.93
N ALA A 20 5.30 0.86 -15.28
CA ALA A 20 5.26 2.33 -15.25
C ALA A 20 6.02 2.97 -14.07
N LEU A 21 6.67 2.17 -13.22
CA LEU A 21 7.38 2.63 -12.02
C LEU A 21 8.90 2.56 -12.22
N GLU A 22 9.60 3.51 -11.61
CA GLU A 22 11.07 3.60 -11.67
C GLU A 22 11.67 3.79 -10.28
N VAL A 23 12.78 3.10 -10.00
CA VAL A 23 13.56 3.24 -8.75
C VAL A 23 15.03 3.40 -9.08
N LYS A 24 15.68 4.42 -8.50
CA LYS A 24 17.07 4.78 -8.79
C LYS A 24 18.03 4.29 -7.71
N PHE A 25 19.19 3.81 -8.12
CA PHE A 25 20.26 3.31 -7.27
C PHE A 25 21.61 3.88 -7.69
N HIS A 26 22.50 4.11 -6.74
CA HIS A 26 23.86 4.58 -7.02
C HIS A 26 24.84 3.47 -7.43
N SER A 27 24.40 2.21 -7.44
CA SER A 27 25.26 1.06 -7.76
C SER A 27 24.45 -0.10 -8.33
N LEU A 28 25.02 -0.81 -9.30
CA LEU A 28 24.41 -1.99 -9.91
C LEU A 28 24.07 -3.07 -8.88
N SER A 29 25.00 -3.35 -7.94
CA SER A 29 24.80 -4.36 -6.91
C SER A 29 23.56 -4.11 -6.05
N LYS A 30 23.29 -2.86 -5.66
CA LYS A 30 22.07 -2.49 -4.93
C LYS A 30 20.80 -2.63 -5.78
N ALA A 31 20.86 -2.24 -7.06
CA ALA A 31 19.75 -2.43 -7.98
C ALA A 31 19.41 -3.92 -8.15
N GLN A 32 20.44 -4.76 -8.30
CA GLN A 32 20.30 -6.20 -8.43
C GLN A 32 19.70 -6.83 -7.16
N ALA A 33 20.23 -6.50 -5.99
CA ALA A 33 19.71 -7.01 -4.71
C ALA A 33 18.24 -6.63 -4.48
N PHE A 34 17.83 -5.42 -4.89
CA PHE A 34 16.43 -5.00 -4.87
C PHE A 34 15.57 -5.86 -5.80
N VAL A 35 16.01 -6.09 -7.04
CA VAL A 35 15.29 -6.93 -8.01
C VAL A 35 15.19 -8.38 -7.52
N ASP A 36 16.25 -8.94 -6.95
CA ASP A 36 16.26 -10.30 -6.43
C ASP A 36 15.28 -10.45 -5.27
N GLN A 37 15.25 -9.49 -4.34
CA GLN A 37 14.27 -9.46 -3.25
C GLN A 37 12.84 -9.30 -3.76
N LEU A 38 12.63 -8.45 -4.77
CA LEU A 38 11.31 -8.22 -5.36
C LEU A 38 10.78 -9.48 -6.04
N LYS A 39 11.61 -10.16 -6.85
CA LYS A 39 11.26 -11.44 -7.48
C LYS A 39 10.95 -12.50 -6.43
N ALA A 40 11.80 -12.63 -5.40
CA ALA A 40 11.57 -13.57 -4.30
C ALA A 40 10.24 -13.31 -3.59
N ARG A 41 9.82 -12.05 -3.47
CA ARG A 41 8.51 -11.71 -2.90
C ARG A 41 7.37 -12.06 -3.84
N ILE A 42 7.48 -11.80 -5.15
CA ILE A 42 6.43 -12.09 -6.12
C ILE A 42 6.21 -13.59 -6.29
N GLU A 43 7.30 -14.35 -6.30
CA GLU A 43 7.27 -15.81 -6.44
C GLU A 43 7.01 -16.53 -5.11
N ALA A 44 7.07 -15.81 -3.99
CA ALA A 44 6.79 -16.41 -2.70
C ALA A 44 5.35 -16.97 -2.67
N PRO A 45 5.14 -18.17 -2.10
CA PRO A 45 3.81 -18.69 -1.88
C PRO A 45 3.08 -17.81 -0.86
N HIS A 46 2.24 -16.90 -1.36
CA HIS A 46 1.37 -16.10 -0.51
C HIS A 46 0.13 -16.92 -0.16
N ALA A 47 -0.04 -17.23 1.12
CA ALA A 47 -1.32 -17.73 1.60
C ALA A 47 -2.37 -16.64 1.36
N TRP A 48 -3.32 -16.92 0.48
CA TRP A 48 -4.50 -16.08 0.33
C TRP A 48 -5.27 -16.12 1.65
N PRO A 49 -5.69 -14.97 2.20
CA PRO A 49 -6.58 -15.00 3.35
C PRO A 49 -7.82 -15.78 2.93
N MET A 50 -8.05 -16.92 3.59
CA MET A 50 -9.28 -17.68 3.43
C MET A 50 -10.44 -16.71 3.63
N PRO A 51 -11.40 -16.64 2.69
CA PRO A 51 -12.61 -15.88 2.93
C PRO A 51 -13.31 -16.55 4.12
N LEU A 52 -13.11 -16.01 5.32
CA LEU A 52 -13.98 -16.27 6.45
C LEU A 52 -15.35 -15.78 6.00
N GLY A 53 -16.16 -16.69 5.47
CA GLY A 53 -17.35 -16.37 4.70
C GLY A 53 -18.21 -15.36 5.44
N ARG A 54 -18.41 -14.16 4.86
CA ARG A 54 -19.35 -13.08 5.23
C ARG A 54 -19.41 -12.62 6.71
N ALA A 55 -18.76 -13.28 7.66
CA ALA A 55 -18.89 -13.03 9.09
C ALA A 55 -17.68 -12.30 9.69
N ALA A 56 -16.56 -12.21 8.97
CA ALA A 56 -15.35 -11.56 9.48
C ALA A 56 -15.27 -10.04 9.23
N TYR A 57 -16.14 -9.48 8.39
CA TYR A 57 -16.24 -8.01 8.22
C TYR A 57 -17.27 -7.34 9.13
N THR A 58 -18.00 -8.12 9.94
CA THR A 58 -18.54 -7.64 11.21
C THR A 58 -17.40 -7.50 12.24
N ARG A 59 -16.34 -6.76 11.90
CA ARG A 59 -15.84 -5.84 12.91
C ARG A 59 -17.04 -4.95 13.18
N LEU A 60 -17.58 -5.06 14.38
CA LEU A 60 -18.37 -4.01 15.01
C LEU A 60 -17.59 -2.71 14.82
N MET A 61 -17.78 -2.06 13.68
CA MET A 61 -17.66 -0.62 13.62
C MET A 61 -18.66 -0.17 14.67
N PRO A 62 -18.22 0.50 15.76
CA PRO A 62 -19.16 1.24 16.57
C PRO A 62 -19.85 2.17 15.58
N ASP A 63 -21.18 2.12 15.59
CA ASP A 63 -22.02 2.97 14.77
C ASP A 63 -21.64 4.44 15.03
N HIS A 64 -20.70 4.98 14.26
CA HIS A 64 -20.32 6.39 14.33
C HIS A 64 -21.44 7.30 13.82
N ARG A 65 -22.55 6.72 13.34
CA ARG A 65 -23.73 7.42 12.85
C ARG A 65 -24.65 7.89 13.97
N THR A 66 -24.49 7.38 15.20
CA THR A 66 -25.23 7.87 16.37
C THR A 66 -24.49 8.93 17.19
N ALA A 67 -23.19 9.18 16.92
CA ALA A 67 -22.46 10.26 17.57
C ALA A 67 -22.88 11.64 17.04
N TYR A 68 -23.07 11.78 15.72
CA TYR A 68 -23.38 13.08 15.11
C TYR A 68 -24.79 13.62 15.38
N LEU A 69 -25.77 12.74 15.64
CA LEU A 69 -27.15 13.18 15.94
C LEU A 69 -27.32 13.71 17.36
N LYS A 70 -26.41 13.39 18.29
CA LYS A 70 -26.49 13.86 19.68
C LYS A 70 -25.96 15.29 19.86
N ASP A 71 -24.98 15.70 19.06
CA ASP A 71 -24.42 17.06 19.13
C ASP A 71 -25.35 18.12 18.52
N GLU A 72 -26.19 17.76 17.55
CA GLU A 72 -27.14 18.69 16.94
C GLU A 72 -28.32 19.03 17.87
N GLN A 73 -28.76 18.06 18.67
CA GLN A 73 -29.83 18.28 19.64
C GLN A 73 -29.36 19.07 20.87
N ALA A 74 -28.09 18.93 21.27
CA ALA A 74 -27.50 19.72 22.36
C ALA A 74 -27.26 21.20 21.99
N ARG A 75 -27.14 21.53 20.69
CA ARG A 75 -26.98 22.91 20.22
C ARG A 75 -28.29 23.68 20.07
N ALA A 76 -29.42 22.99 19.95
CA ALA A 76 -30.74 23.61 19.87
C ALA A 76 -31.32 23.99 21.25
N ASP A 77 -30.87 23.34 22.33
CA ASP A 77 -31.33 23.61 23.70
C ASP A 77 -30.54 24.72 24.43
N LEU A 78 -29.53 25.32 23.79
CA LEU A 78 -28.74 26.43 24.34
C LEU A 78 -28.98 27.77 23.61
N VAL A 79 -30.20 27.99 23.12
CA VAL A 79 -30.68 29.32 22.73
C VAL A 79 -32.07 29.50 23.29
N LYS A 80 -32.13 30.02 24.52
CA LYS A 80 -33.32 30.64 25.10
C LYS A 80 -32.93 31.97 25.71
#